data_AF-A0A7J4AVD5-F1
#
_entry.id   AF-A0A7J4AVD5-F1
#
_cell.length_a   1.000
_cell.length_b   1.000
_cell.length_c   1.000
_cell.angle_alpha   90.00
_cell.angle_beta   90.00
_cell.angle_gamma   90.00
#
_symmetry.space_group_name_H-M   'P 1'
#
loop_
_entity.id
_entity.type
_entity.pdbx_description
1 polymer ?
#
loop_
_entity_poly.entity_id
_entity_poly.type
_entity_poly.pdbx_seq_one_letter_code
_entity_poly.pdbx_strand_id
1 'polypeptide(L)'
;KIEEISKEIEDLKSDMVLVDTPGQMELFAFRASGPYIANELTKENKAIVYLFDAVFSVNPLNYVSNLFLSAAVYNRFLIPQVHLLSKCDLLPKEEVDKIVDWSANPKALEIAIEQKLEGTKRLLSRNMMLAIHKLGLRFLLIPVSAKTNEGMINFNMALERILAGGDKYTY
;
A
#
# COMPACT_ATOMS: atom_id res chain seq x y z
N LYS A 1 8.12 11.83 25.37
CA LYS A 1 6.93 11.51 24.54
C LYS A 1 7.18 10.37 23.56
N ILE A 2 7.95 10.51 22.46
CA ILE A 2 8.16 9.36 21.55
C ILE A 2 8.87 8.19 22.25
N GLU A 3 9.91 8.48 23.05
CA GLU A 3 10.63 7.49 23.85
C GLU A 3 9.76 6.79 24.92
N GLU A 4 8.73 7.49 25.42
CA GLU A 4 7.79 6.89 26.38
C GLU A 4 6.88 5.89 25.67
N ILE A 5 6.35 6.27 24.50
CA ILE A 5 5.53 5.39 23.66
C ILE A 5 6.33 4.18 23.18
N SER A 6 7.60 4.38 22.79
CA SER A 6 8.47 3.27 22.39
C SER A 6 8.68 2.26 23.53
N LYS A 7 8.90 2.74 24.76
CA LYS A 7 8.99 1.85 25.93
C LYS A 7 7.69 1.12 26.22
N GLU A 8 6.55 1.81 26.15
CA GLU A 8 5.24 1.17 26.30
C GLU A 8 5.03 0.06 25.27
N ILE A 9 5.44 0.27 24.02
CA ILE A 9 5.38 -0.75 22.96
C ILE A 9 6.28 -1.94 23.29
N GLU A 10 7.51 -1.71 23.74
CA GLU A 10 8.45 -2.77 24.13
C GLU A 10 7.92 -3.58 25.34
N ASP A 11 7.30 -2.91 26.31
CA ASP A 11 6.75 -3.53 27.52
C ASP A 11 5.52 -4.41 27.23
N LEU A 12 4.77 -4.15 26.15
CA LEU A 12 3.62 -4.95 25.74
C LEU A 12 3.99 -6.39 25.34
N LYS A 13 5.23 -6.62 24.87
CA LYS A 13 5.72 -7.92 24.36
C LYS A 13 4.75 -8.59 23.37
N SER A 14 4.08 -7.79 22.55
CA SER A 14 3.14 -8.25 21.52
C SER A 14 3.88 -8.78 20.30
N ASP A 15 3.33 -9.80 19.63
CA ASP A 15 3.88 -10.30 18.37
C ASP A 15 3.79 -9.27 17.23
N MET A 16 2.77 -8.39 17.28
CA MET A 16 2.55 -7.35 16.30
C MET A 16 1.87 -6.13 16.94
N VAL A 17 2.30 -4.94 16.55
CA VAL A 17 1.67 -3.67 16.93
C VAL A 17 1.11 -2.97 15.71
N LEU A 18 -0.19 -2.68 15.74
CA LEU A 18 -0.87 -1.90 14.71
C LEU A 18 -0.93 -0.43 15.15
N VAL A 19 -0.40 0.45 14.30
CA VAL A 19 -0.38 1.89 14.54
C VAL A 19 -1.37 2.55 13.59
N ASP A 20 -2.45 3.09 14.14
CA ASP A 20 -3.38 3.90 13.35
C ASP A 20 -2.82 5.31 13.14
N THR A 21 -2.91 5.79 11.90
CA THR A 21 -2.36 7.09 11.50
C THR A 21 -3.48 8.11 11.37
N PRO A 22 -3.20 9.42 11.40
CA PRO A 22 -4.23 10.42 11.15
C PRO A 22 -4.97 10.15 9.82
N GLY A 23 -6.30 10.30 9.82
CA GLY A 23 -7.14 9.97 8.66
C GLY A 23 -6.82 10.77 7.38
N GLN A 24 -6.09 11.88 7.50
CA GLN A 24 -5.50 12.58 6.37
C GLN A 24 -4.05 12.14 6.18
N MET A 25 -3.83 11.30 5.15
CA MET A 25 -2.51 10.79 4.79
C MET A 25 -1.44 11.90 4.64
N GLU A 26 -1.83 13.07 4.13
CA GLU A 26 -0.91 14.20 3.92
C GLU A 26 -0.30 14.73 5.22
N LEU A 27 -1.09 14.73 6.31
CA LEU A 27 -0.62 15.16 7.64
C LEU A 27 0.43 14.20 8.18
N PHE A 28 0.35 12.92 7.83
CA PHE A 28 1.32 11.91 8.23
C PHE A 28 2.52 11.90 7.28
N ALA A 29 2.31 11.72 5.97
CA ALA A 29 3.39 11.53 5.02
C ALA A 29 4.22 12.79 4.75
N PHE A 30 3.58 13.96 4.59
CA PHE A 30 4.26 15.16 4.09
C PHE A 30 4.70 16.14 5.17
N ARG A 31 4.26 15.96 6.42
CA ARG A 31 4.82 16.72 7.55
C ARG A 31 6.08 16.03 8.06
N ALA A 32 6.99 16.80 8.69
CA ALA A 32 8.22 16.25 9.27
C ALA A 32 7.94 15.25 10.41
N SER A 33 6.81 15.43 11.11
CA SER A 33 6.41 14.60 12.25
C SER A 33 6.16 13.14 11.90
N GLY A 34 5.52 12.83 10.76
CA GLY A 34 5.19 11.43 10.45
C GLY A 34 6.41 10.56 10.16
N PRO A 35 7.33 10.95 9.27
CA PRO A 35 8.60 10.24 9.08
C PRO A 35 9.42 10.15 10.36
N TYR A 36 9.44 11.21 11.17
CA TYR A 36 10.11 11.17 12.48
C TYR A 36 9.49 10.11 13.40
N ILE A 37 8.16 10.11 13.55
CA ILE A 37 7.44 9.11 14.36
C ILE A 37 7.70 7.71 13.80
N ALA A 38 7.51 7.47 12.50
CA ALA A 38 7.71 6.14 11.92
C ALA A 38 9.15 5.63 12.10
N ASN A 39 10.15 6.51 12.07
CA ASN A 39 11.55 6.13 12.25
C ASN A 39 11.93 5.91 13.72
N GLU A 40 11.44 6.74 14.64
CA GLU A 40 11.82 6.69 16.05
C GLU A 40 10.90 5.82 16.92
N LEU A 41 9.69 5.48 16.46
CA LEU A 41 8.72 4.71 17.25
C LEU A 41 9.27 3.34 17.68
N THR A 42 9.99 2.66 16.80
CA THR A 42 10.66 1.39 17.10
C THR A 42 11.87 1.19 16.20
N LYS A 43 12.87 0.46 16.68
CA LYS A 43 14.01 -0.01 15.88
C LYS A 43 13.78 -1.41 15.28
N GLU A 44 12.68 -2.07 15.63
CA GLU A 44 12.28 -3.34 15.03
C GLU A 44 11.80 -3.17 13.58
N ASN A 45 11.58 -4.31 12.92
CA ASN A 45 11.04 -4.35 11.58
C ASN A 45 9.65 -3.71 11.55
N LYS A 46 9.40 -2.92 10.51
CA LYS A 46 8.16 -2.16 10.34
C LYS A 46 7.76 -2.12 8.88
N ALA A 47 6.46 -2.03 8.66
CA ALA A 47 5.85 -1.93 7.35
C ALA A 47 4.78 -0.84 7.36
N ILE A 48 4.64 -0.14 6.23
CA ILE A 48 3.53 0.78 6.01
C ILE A 48 2.46 0.04 5.21
N VAL A 49 1.25 -0.02 5.75
CA VAL A 49 0.09 -0.55 5.03
C VAL A 49 -0.55 0.60 4.27
N TYR A 50 -0.45 0.59 2.94
CA TYR A 50 -1.04 1.60 2.07
C TYR A 50 -2.34 1.08 1.48
N LEU A 51 -3.45 1.77 1.76
CA LEU A 51 -4.78 1.37 1.33
C LEU A 51 -5.17 2.06 0.01
N PHE A 52 -5.46 1.26 -1.00
CA PHE A 52 -6.20 1.66 -2.18
C PHE A 52 -7.69 1.44 -1.93
N ASP A 53 -8.53 2.41 -2.27
CA ASP A 53 -9.98 2.24 -2.24
C ASP A 53 -10.42 1.54 -3.54
N ALA A 54 -11.10 0.40 -3.43
CA ALA A 54 -11.51 -0.40 -4.58
C ALA A 54 -12.39 0.38 -5.56
N VAL A 55 -13.43 1.06 -5.05
CA VAL A 55 -14.39 1.80 -5.88
C VAL A 55 -13.70 2.94 -6.63
N PHE A 56 -12.78 3.64 -5.96
CA PHE A 56 -12.00 4.70 -6.59
C PHE A 56 -11.03 4.18 -7.65
N SER A 57 -10.48 2.98 -7.43
CA SER A 57 -9.43 2.37 -8.26
C SER A 57 -9.95 1.75 -9.57
N VAL A 58 -11.26 1.58 -9.76
CA VAL A 58 -11.86 1.08 -11.02
C VAL A 58 -11.50 1.96 -12.24
N ASN A 59 -11.26 3.25 -12.01
CA ASN A 59 -10.82 4.16 -13.04
C ASN A 59 -9.28 4.12 -13.16
N PRO A 60 -8.72 3.79 -14.34
CA PRO A 60 -7.26 3.67 -14.49
C PRO A 60 -6.52 5.00 -14.25
N LEU A 61 -7.15 6.16 -14.48
CA LEU A 61 -6.56 7.45 -14.13
C LEU A 61 -6.35 7.55 -12.61
N ASN A 62 -7.41 7.25 -11.85
CA ASN A 62 -7.40 7.29 -10.39
C ASN A 62 -6.40 6.27 -9.82
N TYR A 63 -6.38 5.06 -10.39
CA TYR A 63 -5.42 4.03 -10.03
C TYR A 63 -3.97 4.51 -10.19
N VAL A 64 -3.62 5.07 -11.36
CA VAL A 64 -2.25 5.56 -11.62
C VAL A 64 -1.90 6.74 -10.73
N SER A 65 -2.83 7.66 -10.48
CA SER A 65 -2.62 8.76 -9.54
C SER A 65 -2.34 8.25 -8.13
N ASN A 66 -3.08 7.25 -7.66
CA ASN A 66 -2.87 6.66 -6.34
C ASN A 66 -1.58 5.84 -6.28
N LEU A 67 -1.20 5.17 -7.38
CA LEU A 67 0.08 4.47 -7.51
C LEU A 67 1.27 5.44 -7.35
N PHE A 68 1.18 6.61 -7.99
CA PHE A 68 2.20 7.65 -7.87
C PHE A 68 2.27 8.21 -6.45
N LEU A 69 1.11 8.39 -5.80
CA LEU A 69 1.03 8.83 -4.41
C LEU A 69 1.67 7.82 -3.45
N SER A 70 1.38 6.53 -3.63
CA SER A 70 2.01 5.44 -2.89
C SER A 70 3.53 5.44 -3.06
N ALA A 71 4.04 5.63 -4.29
CA ALA A 71 5.46 5.76 -4.55
C ALA A 71 6.10 6.99 -3.85
N ALA A 72 5.39 8.12 -3.82
CA ALA A 72 5.84 9.31 -3.09
C ALA A 72 5.92 9.06 -1.57
N VAL A 73 4.94 8.36 -1.00
CA VAL A 73 4.99 7.92 0.40
C VAL A 73 6.17 6.97 0.62
N TYR A 74 6.39 5.99 -0.26
CA TYR A 74 7.52 5.07 -0.14
C TYR A 74 8.85 5.83 -0.09
N ASN A 75 9.06 6.76 -1.03
CA ASN A 75 10.28 7.56 -1.08
C ASN A 75 10.47 8.45 0.16
N ARG A 76 9.39 8.84 0.83
CA ARG A 76 9.42 9.70 2.00
C ARG A 76 9.81 8.98 3.28
N PHE A 77 9.37 7.73 3.44
CA PHE A 77 9.63 6.92 4.63
C PHE A 77 10.80 5.95 4.45
N LEU A 78 11.02 5.44 3.23
CA LEU A 78 11.95 4.35 2.94
C LEU A 78 11.74 3.10 3.80
N ILE A 79 10.48 2.87 4.19
CA ILE A 79 10.00 1.69 4.93
C ILE A 79 9.28 0.77 3.94
N PRO A 80 9.45 -0.56 4.03
CA PRO A 80 8.67 -1.51 3.22
C PRO A 80 7.17 -1.23 3.25
N GLN A 81 6.51 -1.32 2.09
CA GLN A 81 5.08 -1.08 1.97
C GLN A 81 4.32 -2.36 1.60
N VAL A 82 3.15 -2.56 2.22
CA VAL A 82 2.13 -3.53 1.80
C VAL A 82 0.96 -2.77 1.21
N HIS A 83 0.56 -3.11 0.00
CA HIS A 83 -0.53 -2.43 -0.71
C HIS A 83 -1.80 -3.28 -0.65
N LEU A 84 -2.86 -2.71 -0.10
CA LEU A 84 -4.16 -3.39 0.01
C LEU A 84 -5.19 -2.70 -0.88
N LEU A 85 -6.00 -3.48 -1.59
CA LEU A 85 -7.19 -2.99 -2.26
C LEU A 85 -8.38 -3.17 -1.31
N SER A 86 -8.62 -2.15 -0.50
CA SER A 86 -9.65 -2.11 0.54
C SER A 86 -11.06 -1.99 -0.03
N LYS A 87 -12.04 -2.50 0.73
CA LYS A 87 -13.47 -2.46 0.37
C LYS A 87 -13.78 -3.21 -0.93
N CYS A 88 -13.05 -4.30 -1.18
CA CYS A 88 -13.27 -5.12 -2.38
C CYS A 88 -14.69 -5.70 -2.46
N ASP A 89 -15.36 -5.86 -1.31
CA ASP A 89 -16.75 -6.31 -1.21
C ASP A 89 -17.78 -5.38 -1.87
N LEU A 90 -17.39 -4.13 -2.17
CA LEU A 90 -18.27 -3.16 -2.85
C LEU A 90 -18.28 -3.31 -4.38
N LEU A 91 -17.42 -4.16 -4.94
CA LEU A 91 -17.30 -4.36 -6.38
C LEU A 91 -17.60 -5.81 -6.78
N PRO A 92 -18.08 -6.04 -8.01
CA PRO A 92 -18.07 -7.37 -8.60
C PRO A 92 -16.65 -7.93 -8.65
N LYS A 93 -16.52 -9.24 -8.41
CA LYS A 93 -15.22 -9.93 -8.41
C LYS A 93 -14.37 -9.65 -9.66
N GLU A 94 -15.00 -9.57 -10.83
CA GLU A 94 -14.31 -9.30 -12.10
C GLU A 94 -13.60 -7.94 -12.12
N GLU A 95 -14.18 -6.90 -11.50
CA GLU A 95 -13.53 -5.58 -11.42
C GLU A 95 -12.41 -5.59 -10.37
N VAL A 96 -12.57 -6.33 -9.26
CA VAL A 96 -11.49 -6.53 -8.28
C VAL A 96 -10.30 -7.24 -8.93
N ASP A 97 -10.54 -8.36 -9.59
CA ASP A 97 -9.51 -9.17 -10.26
C ASP A 97 -8.77 -8.35 -11.33
N LYS A 98 -9.49 -7.49 -12.06
CA LYS A 98 -8.90 -6.57 -13.04
C LYS A 98 -7.97 -5.54 -12.42
N ILE A 99 -8.35 -4.92 -11.30
CA ILE A 99 -7.49 -3.95 -10.59
C ILE A 99 -6.25 -4.67 -10.04
N VAL A 100 -6.42 -5.88 -9.51
CA VAL A 100 -5.30 -6.71 -9.03
C VAL A 100 -4.38 -7.08 -10.20
N ASP A 101 -4.92 -7.42 -11.38
CA ASP A 101 -4.13 -7.70 -12.59
C ASP A 101 -3.30 -6.48 -13.03
N TRP A 102 -3.86 -5.26 -12.96
CA TRP A 102 -3.08 -4.03 -13.22
C TRP A 102 -1.85 -3.89 -12.31
N SER A 103 -1.95 -4.36 -11.07
CA SER A 103 -0.85 -4.32 -10.09
C SER A 103 0.27 -5.32 -10.40
N ALA A 104 -0.07 -6.46 -11.01
CA ALA A 104 0.86 -7.53 -11.34
C ALA A 104 1.39 -7.46 -12.78
N ASN A 105 0.61 -6.87 -13.69
CA ASN A 105 0.86 -6.85 -15.12
C ASN A 105 0.81 -5.42 -15.68
N PRO A 106 1.97 -4.76 -15.84
CA PRO A 106 2.04 -3.41 -16.39
C PRO A 106 1.41 -3.26 -17.78
N LYS A 107 1.42 -4.32 -18.60
CA LYS A 107 0.78 -4.30 -19.92
C LYS A 107 -0.74 -4.24 -19.81
N ALA A 108 -1.33 -4.93 -18.84
CA ALA A 108 -2.78 -4.89 -18.62
C ALA A 108 -3.23 -3.47 -18.23
N LEU A 109 -2.47 -2.80 -17.36
CA LEU A 109 -2.71 -1.41 -17.02
C LEU A 109 -2.51 -0.47 -18.23
N GLU A 110 -1.46 -0.68 -19.02
CA GLU A 110 -1.21 0.12 -20.23
C GLU A 110 -2.39 0.02 -21.21
N ILE A 111 -2.90 -1.19 -21.47
CA ILE A 111 -4.09 -1.41 -22.31
C ILE A 111 -5.30 -0.63 -21.74
N ALA A 112 -5.53 -0.70 -20.43
CA ALA A 112 -6.63 0.02 -19.79
C ALA A 112 -6.49 1.55 -19.91
N ILE A 113 -5.28 2.09 -19.81
CA ILE A 113 -4.98 3.52 -20.02
C ILE A 113 -5.28 3.91 -21.47
N GLU A 114 -4.80 3.14 -22.44
CA GLU A 114 -4.97 3.42 -23.87
C GLU A 114 -6.44 3.31 -24.30
N GLN A 115 -7.23 2.43 -23.69
CA GLN A 115 -8.66 2.26 -24.00
C GLN A 115 -9.58 3.28 -23.33
N LYS A 116 -9.30 3.68 -22.08
CA LYS A 116 -10.22 4.49 -21.26
C LYS A 116 -9.86 5.96 -21.17
N LEU A 117 -8.62 6.35 -21.49
CA LEU A 117 -8.14 7.73 -21.34
C LEU A 117 -7.77 8.32 -22.69
N GLU A 118 -7.92 9.63 -22.82
CA GLU A 118 -7.59 10.36 -24.04
C GLU A 118 -6.71 11.59 -23.75
N GLY A 119 -6.10 12.12 -24.83
CA GLY A 119 -5.30 13.34 -24.79
C GLY A 119 -4.19 13.33 -23.73
N THR A 120 -4.06 14.44 -23.00
CA THR A 120 -3.03 14.63 -21.98
C THR A 120 -3.15 13.65 -20.82
N LYS A 121 -4.37 13.25 -20.44
CA LYS A 121 -4.59 12.30 -19.33
C LYS A 121 -3.94 10.95 -19.64
N ARG A 122 -4.18 10.43 -20.85
CA ARG A 122 -3.56 9.19 -21.35
C ARG A 122 -2.03 9.27 -21.32
N LEU A 123 -1.47 10.33 -21.89
CA LEU A 123 -0.03 10.51 -21.97
C LEU A 123 0.61 10.57 -20.58
N LEU A 124 0.01 11.34 -19.65
CA LEU A 124 0.51 11.49 -18.30
C LEU A 124 0.45 10.16 -17.53
N SER A 125 -0.71 9.48 -17.55
CA SER A 125 -0.88 8.20 -16.86
C SER A 125 0.10 7.14 -17.37
N ARG A 126 0.28 7.03 -18.70
CA ARG A 126 1.24 6.10 -19.28
C ARG A 126 2.67 6.40 -18.83
N ASN A 127 3.09 7.66 -18.89
CA ASN A 127 4.44 8.05 -18.50
C ASN A 127 4.70 7.84 -16.99
N MET A 128 3.72 8.14 -16.14
CA MET A 128 3.82 7.89 -14.69
C MET A 128 3.95 6.39 -14.39
N MET A 129 3.10 5.56 -14.99
CA MET A 129 3.18 4.11 -14.87
C MET A 129 4.58 3.59 -15.29
N LEU A 130 5.06 4.02 -16.46
CA LEU A 130 6.38 3.60 -16.96
C LEU A 130 7.51 4.03 -16.04
N ALA A 131 7.44 5.24 -15.48
CA ALA A 131 8.45 5.74 -14.53
C ALA A 131 8.50 4.86 -13.27
N ILE A 132 7.33 4.58 -12.68
CA ILE A 132 7.21 3.71 -11.50
C ILE A 132 7.76 2.31 -11.78
N HIS A 133 7.39 1.73 -12.93
CA HIS A 133 7.86 0.41 -13.32
C HIS A 133 9.38 0.36 -13.51
N LYS A 134 9.97 1.39 -14.12
CA LYS A 134 11.43 1.51 -14.31
C LYS A 134 12.21 1.65 -13.01
N LEU A 135 11.60 2.20 -11.96
CA LEU A 135 12.20 2.28 -10.62
C LEU A 135 12.22 0.92 -9.90
N GLY A 136 11.70 -0.14 -10.52
CA GLY A 136 11.66 -1.49 -9.92
C GLY A 136 10.65 -1.61 -8.78
N LEU A 137 9.82 -0.59 -8.56
CA LEU A 137 8.77 -0.61 -7.54
C LEU A 137 7.66 -1.56 -8.00
N ARG A 138 7.44 -2.63 -7.24
CA ARG A 138 6.35 -3.59 -7.45
C ARG A 138 5.32 -3.40 -6.35
N PHE A 139 4.14 -2.95 -6.75
CA PHE A 139 3.04 -2.60 -5.85
C PHE A 139 1.92 -3.62 -6.01
N LEU A 140 2.17 -4.87 -5.60
CA LEU A 140 1.19 -5.94 -5.71
C LEU A 140 0.04 -5.66 -4.73
N LEU A 141 -1.19 -5.61 -5.26
CA LEU A 141 -2.38 -5.38 -4.46
C LEU A 141 -2.95 -6.68 -3.90
N ILE A 142 -3.20 -6.68 -2.59
CA ILE A 142 -3.95 -7.73 -1.91
C ILE A 142 -5.39 -7.22 -1.72
N PRO A 143 -6.40 -7.80 -2.38
CA PRO A 143 -7.79 -7.41 -2.16
C PRO A 143 -8.23 -7.80 -0.75
N VAL A 144 -8.83 -6.86 -0.02
CA VAL A 144 -9.29 -7.09 1.35
C VAL A 144 -10.61 -6.38 1.63
N SER A 145 -11.40 -6.98 2.54
CA SER A 145 -12.57 -6.33 3.13
C SER A 145 -12.52 -6.43 4.64
N ALA A 146 -12.47 -5.26 5.30
CA ALA A 146 -12.63 -5.19 6.75
C ALA A 146 -14.04 -5.58 7.22
N LYS A 147 -15.04 -5.58 6.32
CA LYS A 147 -16.43 -5.91 6.63
C LYS A 147 -16.69 -7.42 6.57
N THR A 148 -16.15 -8.10 5.56
CA THR A 148 -16.37 -9.54 5.34
C THR A 148 -15.20 -10.40 5.79
N ASN A 149 -14.09 -9.78 6.21
CA ASN A 149 -12.83 -10.43 6.54
C ASN A 149 -12.13 -11.10 5.33
N GLU A 150 -12.59 -10.81 4.12
CA GLU A 150 -11.97 -11.30 2.89
C GLU A 150 -10.52 -10.82 2.75
N GLY A 151 -9.63 -11.70 2.30
CA GLY A 151 -8.24 -11.37 2.01
C GLY A 151 -7.32 -11.18 3.21
N MET A 152 -7.85 -11.20 4.45
CA MET A 152 -7.07 -10.94 5.65
C MET A 152 -5.97 -11.98 5.93
N ILE A 153 -6.17 -13.24 5.52
CA ILE A 153 -5.13 -14.28 5.60
C ILE A 153 -3.95 -13.93 4.69
N ASN A 154 -4.21 -13.53 3.43
CA ASN A 154 -3.16 -13.12 2.49
C ASN A 154 -2.42 -11.87 2.97
N PHE A 155 -3.16 -10.93 3.58
CA PHE A 155 -2.57 -9.75 4.19
C PHE A 155 -1.64 -10.12 5.36
N ASN A 156 -2.07 -10.99 6.27
CA ASN A 156 -1.24 -11.47 7.37
C ASN A 156 0.04 -12.14 6.86
N MET A 157 -0.07 -13.04 5.87
CA MET A 157 1.10 -13.69 5.25
C MET A 157 2.07 -12.67 4.62
N ALA A 158 1.56 -11.60 4.02
CA ALA A 158 2.40 -10.54 3.44
C ALA A 158 3.13 -9.74 4.53
N LEU A 159 2.45 -9.43 5.64
CA LEU A 159 3.08 -8.79 6.80
C LEU A 159 4.15 -9.68 7.41
N GLU A 160 3.85 -10.96 7.67
CA GLU A 160 4.82 -11.92 8.21
C GLU A 160 6.09 -11.99 7.35
N ARG A 161 5.94 -12.05 6.03
CA ARG A 161 7.09 -12.08 5.11
C ARG A 161 7.98 -10.84 5.23
N ILE A 162 7.40 -9.67 5.50
CA ILE A 162 8.14 -8.40 5.59
C ILE A 162 8.72 -8.22 6.99
N LEU A 163 7.95 -8.52 8.04
CA LEU A 163 8.32 -8.25 9.42
C LEU A 163 9.24 -9.34 10.00
N ALA A 164 9.07 -10.61 9.62
CA ALA A 164 9.89 -11.72 10.10
C ALA A 164 11.15 -11.99 9.24
N GLY A 165 11.45 -11.14 8.25
CA GLY A 165 12.67 -11.28 7.43
C GLY A 165 12.69 -12.50 6.49
N GLY A 166 11.57 -13.21 6.32
CA GLY A 166 11.49 -14.43 5.50
C GLY A 166 11.81 -15.73 6.23
N ASP A 167 12.10 -15.71 7.53
CA ASP A 167 12.27 -16.92 8.31
C ASP A 167 10.92 -17.38 8.88
N LYS A 168 10.47 -18.55 8.42
CA LYS A 168 9.29 -19.25 8.92
C LYS A 168 9.51 -19.64 10.38
N TYR A 169 8.57 -19.31 11.27
CA TYR A 169 8.47 -19.98 12.55
C TYR A 169 8.08 -21.44 12.33
N THR A 170 8.85 -22.33 12.97
CA THR A 170 8.54 -23.75 13.08
C THR A 170 7.63 -23.89 14.30
N TYR A 171 6.47 -24.53 14.13
CA TYR A 171 5.54 -24.89 15.21
C TYR A 171 6.22 -25.77 16.27
#